data_AF-A0A8T0Y9L0-F1
#
_entry.id   AF-A0A8T0Y9L0-F1
#
_cell.length_a   1.000
_cell.length_b   1.000
_cell.length_c   1.000
_cell.angle_alpha   90.00
_cell.angle_beta   90.00
_cell.angle_gamma   90.00
#
_symmetry.space_group_name_H-M   'P 1'
#
loop_
_entity.id
_entity.type
_entity.pdbx_description
1 polymer ?
#
loop_
_entity_poly.entity_id
_entity_poly.type
_entity_poly.pdbx_seq_one_letter_code
_entity_poly.pdbx_strand_id
1 'polypeptide(L)'
;MTRAVYTKMLREKVFPAIREKWPGRKSTTIKVQQDNAGPHVQDDNADIIEAGQEGGGWDIQMVSQPPRSPDMSVLDLGFFNSLQSLQHKTPTFDTEGLIAAVEASKY
;
A
#
# COMPACT_ATOMS: atom_id res chain seq x y z
N MET A 1 10.58 -9.64 0.07
CA MET A 1 10.45 -8.69 -1.07
C MET A 1 11.73 -7.87 -1.17
N THR A 2 12.22 -7.55 -2.37
CA THR A 2 13.38 -6.66 -2.59
C THR A 2 12.91 -5.25 -2.95
N ARG A 3 13.80 -4.24 -2.83
CA ARG A 3 13.47 -2.85 -3.23
C ARG A 3 13.08 -2.75 -4.70
N ALA A 4 13.76 -3.46 -5.59
CA ALA A 4 13.43 -3.49 -7.01
C ALA A 4 12.01 -4.01 -7.27
N VAL A 5 11.60 -5.09 -6.58
CA VAL A 5 10.23 -5.62 -6.67
C VAL A 5 9.22 -4.64 -6.08
N TYR A 6 9.54 -4.01 -4.95
CA TYR A 6 8.66 -3.02 -4.31
C TYR A 6 8.43 -1.78 -5.19
N THR A 7 9.50 -1.19 -5.72
CA THR A 7 9.43 -0.06 -6.66
C THR A 7 8.65 -0.43 -7.92
N LYS A 8 8.85 -1.63 -8.46
CA LYS A 8 8.05 -2.13 -9.60
C LYS A 8 6.56 -2.20 -9.25
N MET A 9 6.21 -2.75 -8.08
CA MET A 9 4.82 -2.82 -7.61
C MET A 9 4.19 -1.44 -7.46
N LEU A 10 4.92 -0.45 -6.91
CA LEU A 10 4.42 0.92 -6.80
C LEU A 10 4.04 1.49 -8.16
N ARG A 11 4.94 1.37 -9.15
CA ARG A 11 4.77 1.94 -10.49
C ARG A 11 3.70 1.23 -11.31
N GLU A 12 3.69 -0.10 -11.29
CA GLU A 12 2.86 -0.90 -12.20
C GLU A 12 1.48 -1.26 -11.62
N LYS A 13 1.31 -1.19 -10.29
CA LYS A 13 0.09 -1.64 -9.62
C LYS A 13 -0.51 -0.53 -8.75
N VAL A 14 0.25 0.00 -7.80
CA VAL A 14 -0.30 0.89 -6.77
C VAL A 14 -0.68 2.25 -7.33
N PHE A 15 0.23 2.96 -8.00
CA PHE A 15 -0.07 4.28 -8.55
C PHE A 15 -1.17 4.25 -9.63
N PRO A 16 -1.18 3.30 -10.58
CA PRO A 16 -2.30 3.14 -11.50
C PRO A 16 -3.65 2.92 -10.78
N ALA A 17 -3.69 2.06 -9.76
CA ALA A 17 -4.91 1.81 -9.00
C ALA A 17 -5.37 3.05 -8.20
N ILE A 18 -4.44 3.82 -7.64
CA ILE A 18 -4.77 5.12 -7.02
C ILE A 18 -5.42 6.03 -8.07
N ARG A 19 -4.81 6.19 -9.24
CA ARG A 19 -5.35 7.09 -10.28
C ARG A 19 -6.76 6.69 -10.74
N GLU A 20 -7.02 5.39 -10.85
CA GLU A 20 -8.31 4.84 -11.25
C GLU A 20 -9.38 5.02 -10.17
N LYS A 21 -9.01 4.80 -8.89
CA LYS A 21 -9.97 4.69 -7.78
C LYS A 21 -10.03 5.91 -6.87
N TRP A 22 -9.13 6.88 -7.03
CA TRP A 22 -9.05 8.04 -6.14
C TRP A 22 -10.34 8.88 -6.24
N PRO A 23 -11.08 9.05 -5.13
CA PRO A 23 -12.36 9.77 -5.16
C PRO A 23 -12.18 11.29 -5.13
N GLY A 24 -10.97 11.77 -4.83
CA GLY A 24 -10.65 13.18 -4.69
C GLY A 24 -10.26 13.85 -6.01
N ARG A 25 -9.94 15.15 -5.93
CA ARG A 25 -9.46 15.90 -7.09
C ARG A 25 -8.03 15.47 -7.45
N LYS A 26 -7.73 15.42 -8.74
CA LYS A 26 -6.38 15.15 -9.25
C LYS A 26 -5.31 16.09 -8.67
N SER A 27 -5.69 17.37 -8.50
CA SER A 27 -4.79 18.46 -8.09
C SER A 27 -4.40 18.46 -6.61
N THR A 28 -4.92 17.56 -5.79
CA THR A 28 -4.51 17.44 -4.37
C THR A 28 -3.38 16.45 -4.23
N THR A 29 -2.36 16.80 -3.43
CA THR A 29 -1.29 15.87 -3.06
C THR A 29 -1.85 14.66 -2.33
N ILE A 30 -1.52 13.46 -2.80
CA ILE A 30 -1.88 12.17 -2.22
C ILE A 30 -0.66 11.65 -1.48
N LYS A 31 -0.79 11.41 -0.17
CA LYS A 31 0.29 10.85 0.64
C LYS A 31 0.08 9.34 0.80
N VAL A 32 1.06 8.56 0.36
CA VAL A 32 1.09 7.10 0.53
C VAL A 32 2.05 6.78 1.67
N GLN A 33 1.50 6.37 2.81
CA GLN A 33 2.29 6.03 3.99
C GLN A 33 2.90 4.63 3.87
N GLN A 34 4.15 4.47 4.32
CA GLN A 34 4.86 3.20 4.44
C GLN A 34 5.67 3.15 5.75
N ASP A 35 6.10 1.96 6.17
CA ASP A 35 7.07 1.81 7.27
C ASP A 35 8.53 1.93 6.79
N ASN A 36 9.49 1.87 7.73
CA ASN A 36 10.92 1.97 7.42
C ASN A 36 11.58 0.61 7.12
N ALA A 37 10.86 -0.39 6.60
CA ALA A 37 11.45 -1.67 6.23
C ALA A 37 12.51 -1.50 5.12
N GLY A 38 13.59 -2.29 5.17
CA GLY A 38 14.75 -2.14 4.26
C GLY A 38 14.45 -2.10 2.74
N PRO A 39 13.42 -2.81 2.23
CA PRO A 39 12.99 -2.72 0.83
C PRO A 39 12.25 -1.43 0.45
N HIS A 40 11.77 -0.64 1.41
CA HIS A 40 11.00 0.56 1.13
C HIS A 40 11.88 1.69 0.60
N VAL A 41 11.23 2.64 -0.09
CA VAL A 41 11.89 3.76 -0.76
C VAL A 41 12.01 4.94 0.19
N GLN A 42 13.03 5.77 0.03
CA GLN A 42 13.06 7.06 0.73
C GLN A 42 12.03 8.00 0.09
N ASP A 43 11.52 8.95 0.87
CA ASP A 43 10.49 9.90 0.46
C ASP A 43 10.98 10.81 -0.70
N ASP A 44 12.29 11.00 -0.83
CA ASP A 44 12.97 11.81 -1.85
C ASP A 44 13.45 11.01 -3.07
N ASN A 45 13.03 9.75 -3.23
CA ASN A 45 13.44 8.92 -4.36
C ASN A 45 12.89 9.49 -5.70
N ALA A 46 13.80 9.98 -6.55
CA ALA A 46 13.46 10.66 -7.80
C ALA A 46 12.59 9.82 -8.75
N ASP A 47 12.93 8.54 -8.96
CA ASP A 47 12.18 7.64 -9.86
C ASP A 47 10.73 7.45 -9.38
N ILE A 48 10.52 7.40 -8.06
CA ILE A 48 9.20 7.26 -7.46
C ILE A 48 8.41 8.57 -7.53
N ILE A 49 9.07 9.72 -7.31
CA ILE A 49 8.47 11.04 -7.46
C ILE A 49 7.98 11.24 -8.90
N GLU A 50 8.84 10.96 -9.89
CA GLU A 50 8.49 11.05 -11.31
C GLU A 50 7.30 10.14 -11.62
N ALA A 51 7.36 8.87 -11.17
CA ALA A 51 6.27 7.94 -11.36
C ALA A 51 4.98 8.37 -10.67
N GLY A 52 5.03 9.09 -9.54
CA GLY A 52 3.86 9.62 -8.84
C GLY A 52 3.20 10.79 -9.54
N GLN A 53 3.97 11.54 -10.35
CA GLN A 53 3.52 12.75 -11.07
C GLN A 53 3.17 12.47 -12.55
N GLU A 54 3.40 11.25 -13.02
CA GLU A 54 3.06 10.81 -14.37
C GLU A 54 1.58 11.04 -14.72
N GLY A 55 1.31 11.40 -15.98
CA GLY A 55 -0.04 11.60 -16.49
C GLY A 55 -0.64 12.98 -16.17
N GLY A 56 0.18 13.92 -15.68
CA GLY A 56 -0.07 15.37 -15.64
C GLY A 56 -1.13 15.82 -14.63
N GLY A 57 -0.72 16.48 -13.56
CA GLY A 57 -1.64 17.00 -12.53
C GLY A 57 -1.98 15.99 -11.44
N TRP A 58 -1.29 14.85 -11.40
CA TRP A 58 -1.19 13.98 -10.22
C TRP A 58 0.00 14.41 -9.37
N ASP A 59 -0.13 14.26 -8.06
CA ASP A 59 0.97 14.44 -7.12
C ASP A 59 0.87 13.37 -6.02
N ILE A 60 1.40 12.18 -6.31
CA ILE A 60 1.42 11.04 -5.38
C ILE A 60 2.81 10.98 -4.75
N GLN A 61 2.88 11.08 -3.43
CA GLN A 61 4.14 11.15 -2.69
C GLN A 61 4.19 10.08 -1.60
N MET A 62 5.32 9.37 -1.52
CA MET A 62 5.58 8.44 -0.43
C MET A 62 5.92 9.21 0.84
N VAL A 63 5.47 8.69 1.99
CA VAL A 63 5.82 9.23 3.31
C VAL A 63 6.16 8.08 4.24
N SER A 64 7.32 8.17 4.87
CA SER A 64 7.76 7.17 5.84
C SER A 64 7.21 7.50 7.24
N GLN A 65 6.66 6.50 7.92
CA GLN A 65 6.19 6.68 9.29
C GLN A 65 7.36 6.81 10.27
N PRO A 66 7.15 7.38 11.47
CA PRO A 66 8.18 7.43 12.50
C PRO A 66 8.75 6.04 12.86
N PRO A 67 10.07 5.90 13.12
CA PRO A 67 10.67 4.62 13.44
C PRO A 67 10.00 3.94 14.64
N ARG A 68 9.79 2.62 14.54
CA ARG A 68 9.23 1.77 15.62
C ARG A 68 7.86 2.22 16.15
N SER A 69 7.03 2.82 15.29
CA SER A 69 5.69 3.32 15.65
C SER A 69 4.59 2.52 14.93
N PRO A 70 4.38 1.24 15.27
CA PRO A 70 3.34 0.41 14.65
C PRO A 70 1.92 0.93 14.91
N ASP A 71 1.74 1.70 15.98
CA ASP A 71 0.53 2.43 16.33
C ASP A 71 0.21 3.59 15.38
N MET A 72 1.11 3.93 14.46
CA MET A 72 0.88 4.94 13.43
C MET A 72 0.44 4.38 12.08
N SER A 73 0.31 3.05 11.95
CA SER A 73 -0.13 2.39 10.72
C SER A 73 -1.60 2.00 10.82
N VAL A 74 -2.46 2.70 10.06
CA VAL A 74 -3.90 2.37 9.97
C VAL A 74 -4.10 0.95 9.42
N LEU A 75 -3.22 0.49 8.54
CA LEU A 75 -3.28 -0.86 7.97
C LEU A 75 -3.02 -1.92 9.04
N ASP A 76 -2.01 -1.72 9.89
CA ASP A 76 -1.69 -2.67 10.96
C ASP A 76 -2.76 -2.64 12.06
N LEU A 77 -3.18 -1.44 12.50
CA LEU A 77 -4.15 -1.28 13.58
C LEU A 77 -5.56 -1.75 13.22
N GLY A 78 -6.01 -1.50 11.99
CA GLY A 78 -7.38 -1.76 11.57
C GLY A 78 -7.50 -2.94 10.61
N PHE A 79 -6.92 -2.78 9.41
CA PHE A 79 -7.21 -3.65 8.28
C PHE A 79 -6.64 -5.06 8.46
N PHE A 80 -5.33 -5.18 8.72
CA PHE A 80 -4.68 -6.48 8.90
C PHE A 80 -5.15 -7.19 10.17
N ASN A 81 -5.40 -6.44 11.26
CA ASN A 81 -6.04 -6.99 12.45
C ASN A 81 -7.42 -7.58 12.14
N SER A 82 -8.21 -6.93 11.29
CA SER A 82 -9.52 -7.44 10.87
C SER A 82 -9.40 -8.71 10.01
N LEU A 83 -8.45 -8.74 9.07
CA LEU A 83 -8.16 -9.93 8.26
C LEU A 83 -7.68 -11.11 9.12
N GLN A 84 -6.81 -10.86 10.10
CA GLN A 84 -6.36 -11.90 11.02
C GLN A 84 -7.53 -12.47 11.85
N SER A 85 -8.44 -11.61 12.32
CA SER A 85 -9.66 -12.03 13.01
C SER A 85 -10.56 -12.91 12.12
N LEU A 86 -10.63 -12.61 10.81
CA LEU A 86 -11.34 -13.44 9.85
C LEU A 86 -10.67 -14.80 9.66
N GLN A 87 -9.34 -14.84 9.54
CA GLN A 87 -8.58 -16.09 9.43
C GLN A 87 -8.79 -16.99 10.65
N HIS A 88 -8.89 -16.44 11.85
CA HIS A 88 -9.21 -17.23 13.06
C HIS A 88 -10.60 -17.88 13.01
N LYS A 89 -11.53 -17.34 12.22
CA LYS A 89 -12.90 -17.85 12.05
C LYS A 89 -13.06 -18.78 10.84
N THR A 90 -12.14 -18.68 9.87
CA THR A 90 -12.17 -19.44 8.62
C THR A 90 -10.88 -20.25 8.50
N PRO A 91 -10.87 -21.54 8.90
CA PRO A 91 -9.69 -22.38 8.79
C PRO A 91 -9.32 -22.55 7.31
N THR A 92 -8.13 -22.08 6.94
CA THR A 92 -7.53 -22.29 5.63
C THR A 92 -6.26 -23.10 5.78
N PHE A 93 -5.98 -24.00 4.85
CA PHE A 93 -4.90 -24.99 4.97
C PHE A 93 -3.79 -24.80 3.93
N ASP A 94 -3.97 -23.85 3.02
CA ASP A 94 -3.03 -23.47 1.97
C ASP A 94 -3.18 -21.99 1.62
N THR A 95 -2.28 -21.50 0.76
CA THR A 95 -2.27 -20.11 0.29
C THR A 95 -3.50 -19.79 -0.55
N GLU A 96 -3.96 -20.73 -1.38
CA GLU A 96 -5.13 -20.54 -2.25
C GLU A 96 -6.41 -20.35 -1.43
N GLY A 97 -6.61 -21.18 -0.40
CA GLY A 97 -7.72 -21.06 0.54
C GLY A 97 -7.69 -19.75 1.31
N LEU A 98 -6.49 -19.26 1.68
CA LEU A 98 -6.34 -17.94 2.31
C LEU A 98 -6.72 -16.80 1.35
N ILE A 99 -6.28 -16.85 0.09
CA ILE A 99 -6.63 -15.85 -0.92
C ILE A 99 -8.15 -15.84 -1.14
N ALA A 100 -8.76 -17.01 -1.36
CA ALA A 100 -10.20 -17.13 -1.57
C ALA A 100 -11.01 -16.62 -0.37
N ALA A 101 -10.55 -16.87 0.86
CA ALA A 101 -11.21 -16.36 2.06
C ALA A 101 -11.15 -14.83 2.16
N VAL A 102 -10.03 -14.22 1.77
CA VAL A 102 -9.88 -12.75 1.73
C VAL A 102 -10.74 -12.15 0.61
N GLU A 103 -10.77 -12.74 -0.59
CA GLU A 103 -11.60 -12.26 -1.70
C GLU A 103 -13.10 -12.36 -1.42
N ALA A 104 -13.55 -13.38 -0.69
CA ALA A 104 -14.94 -13.52 -0.27
C ALA A 104 -15.33 -12.56 0.87
N SER A 105 -14.35 -11.97 1.55
CA SER A 105 -14.59 -11.01 2.63
C SER A 105 -15.00 -9.65 2.06
N LYS A 106 -15.97 -9.00 2.70
CA LYS A 106 -16.60 -7.76 2.18
C LYS A 106 -15.76 -6.49 2.45
N TYR A 107 -14.49 -6.49 2.07
CA TYR A 107 -13.62 -5.31 2.15
C TYR A 107 -13.25 -4.78 0.75
#